data_AF-A0A7J6SA58-F1
#
_entry.id   AF-A0A7J6SA58-F1
#
_cell.length_a   1.000
_cell.length_b   1.000
_cell.length_c   1.000
_cell.angle_alpha   90.00
_cell.angle_beta   90.00
_cell.angle_gamma   90.00
#
_symmetry.space_group_name_H-M   'P 1'
#
loop_
_entity.id
_entity.type
_entity.pdbx_description
1 polymer ?
#
loop_
_entity_poly.entity_id
_entity_poly.type
_entity_poly.pdbx_seq_one_letter_code
_entity_poly.pdbx_strand_id
1 'polypeptide(L)'
;MRGKYGTRERNWLDLKETDDGYPNVRGNVRNLVTSLTKRKLYGLKLYPFLRKVRELTQEGDDVGHVREILDALQRAEDGHTLPEDAAIMDRANICLPSRTPKVSTDDQGLLQELAVAFTSPAMISNYVNARQIAIDCTFNVIAADCAILTVSAITAEGSAKPAMMAIVRSENQESVAEALRQFHEIVTSTGLALPNIERIVQDGSEALHNAVKRVFGCDTIITSCFFHCMQALKRHKPSQLELSIWW
;
A
#
# COMPACT_ATOMS: atom_id res chain seq x y z
N MET A 1 -12.89 -1.45 -27.59
CA MET A 1 -11.60 -1.00 -28.17
C MET A 1 -11.21 0.31 -27.51
N ARG A 2 -10.19 0.30 -26.62
CA ARG A 2 -9.63 1.52 -26.02
C ARG A 2 -8.66 2.16 -27.03
N GLY A 3 -8.77 3.48 -27.22
CA GLY A 3 -8.00 4.24 -28.21
C GLY A 3 -6.49 4.04 -28.06
N LYS A 4 -5.80 3.92 -29.19
CA LYS A 4 -4.33 3.92 -29.24
C LYS A 4 -3.83 5.29 -28.77
N TYR A 5 -3.33 5.37 -27.54
CA TYR A 5 -2.64 6.55 -27.03
C TYR A 5 -1.50 6.99 -27.98
N GLY A 6 -1.31 8.29 -28.20
CA GLY A 6 -0.30 8.86 -29.08
C GLY A 6 1.12 8.72 -28.53
N THR A 7 2.13 8.81 -29.41
CA THR A 7 3.55 8.58 -29.11
C THR A 7 4.10 9.50 -28.00
N ARG A 8 3.54 10.71 -27.86
CA ARG A 8 3.89 11.67 -26.79
C ARG A 8 3.37 11.25 -25.41
N GLU A 9 2.20 10.61 -25.35
CA GLU A 9 1.57 10.13 -24.11
C GLU A 9 2.27 8.86 -23.58
N ARG A 10 3.04 8.18 -24.43
CA ARG A 10 3.84 6.98 -24.12
C ARG A 10 5.26 7.29 -23.63
N ASN A 11 5.75 8.52 -23.79
CA ASN A 11 7.15 8.83 -23.59
C ASN A 11 7.44 9.50 -22.24
N TRP A 12 7.41 8.70 -21.17
CA TRP A 12 8.11 9.02 -19.91
C TRP A 12 9.65 8.87 -20.07
N LEU A 13 10.17 8.62 -21.28
CA LEU A 13 11.62 8.50 -21.59
C LEU A 13 12.37 9.82 -21.51
N ASP A 14 11.63 10.93 -21.60
CA ASP A 14 12.26 12.23 -21.72
C ASP A 14 12.17 13.04 -20.41
N LEU A 15 11.52 12.52 -19.37
CA LEU A 15 11.32 13.23 -18.11
C LEU A 15 12.47 12.99 -17.12
N LYS A 16 13.09 14.08 -16.67
CA LYS A 16 14.18 14.17 -15.69
C LYS A 16 13.64 14.31 -14.27
N GLU A 17 14.52 14.16 -13.27
CA GLU A 17 14.19 14.34 -11.85
C GLU A 17 13.61 15.71 -11.51
N THR A 18 13.99 16.72 -12.28
CA THR A 18 13.52 18.10 -12.18
C THR A 18 12.13 18.31 -12.75
N ASP A 19 11.57 17.32 -13.46
CA ASP A 19 10.35 17.50 -14.23
C ASP A 19 9.12 17.22 -13.37
N ASP A 20 8.13 18.09 -13.53
CA ASP A 20 7.00 18.19 -12.64
C ASP A 20 6.20 16.87 -12.57
N GLY A 21 6.17 16.27 -11.38
CA GLY A 21 5.49 15.02 -11.04
C GLY A 21 6.30 13.72 -11.14
N TYR A 22 7.60 13.75 -11.48
CA TYR A 22 8.46 12.54 -11.42
C TYR A 22 8.22 11.78 -10.09
N PRO A 23 8.11 10.43 -10.05
CA PRO A 23 7.83 9.70 -8.81
C PRO A 23 8.90 10.04 -7.78
N ASN A 24 8.49 10.86 -6.82
CA ASN A 24 9.38 11.27 -5.75
C ASN A 24 9.26 10.24 -4.63
N VAL A 25 10.08 9.22 -4.77
CA VAL A 25 10.27 8.16 -3.78
C VAL A 25 11.10 8.70 -2.61
N ARG A 26 11.94 9.72 -2.83
CA ARG A 26 12.76 10.41 -1.82
C ARG A 26 11.95 11.50 -1.13
N GLY A 27 11.29 11.14 -0.02
CA GLY A 27 10.54 12.09 0.79
C GLY A 27 9.38 11.45 1.56
N ASN A 28 8.31 12.20 1.74
CA ASN A 28 7.12 11.74 2.44
C ASN A 28 6.33 10.71 1.60
N VAL A 29 5.87 9.62 2.20
CA VAL A 29 5.00 8.60 1.57
C VAL A 29 3.78 9.20 0.85
N ARG A 30 3.22 10.32 1.34
CA ARG A 30 2.13 11.07 0.69
C ARG A 30 2.53 11.63 -0.67
N ASN A 31 3.79 12.05 -0.85
CA ASN A 31 4.28 12.53 -2.13
C ASN A 31 4.32 11.38 -3.14
N LEU A 32 4.77 10.20 -2.72
CA LEU A 32 4.72 8.99 -3.54
C LEU A 32 3.28 8.65 -3.94
N VAL A 33 2.35 8.58 -2.98
CA VAL A 33 0.90 8.35 -3.23
C VAL A 33 0.37 9.35 -4.24
N THR A 34 0.67 10.64 -4.05
CA THR A 34 0.21 11.73 -4.90
C THR A 34 0.77 11.62 -6.32
N SER A 35 2.07 11.35 -6.46
CA SER A 35 2.72 11.15 -7.76
C SER A 35 2.15 9.96 -8.52
N LEU A 36 1.81 8.87 -7.81
CA LEU A 36 1.17 7.70 -8.42
C LEU A 36 -0.27 8.01 -8.85
N THR A 37 -1.10 8.57 -7.96
CA THR A 37 -2.54 8.75 -8.18
C THR A 37 -2.91 9.90 -9.11
N LYS A 38 -2.16 11.02 -9.11
CA LYS A 38 -2.44 12.17 -10.00
C LYS A 38 -2.11 11.89 -11.47
N ARG A 39 -1.37 10.82 -11.78
CA ARG A 39 -0.81 10.54 -13.11
C ARG A 39 -1.53 9.45 -13.88
N LYS A 40 -2.86 9.36 -13.75
CA LYS A 40 -3.72 8.37 -14.47
C LYS A 40 -3.49 8.29 -15.99
N LEU A 41 -2.91 9.33 -16.59
CA LEU A 41 -2.64 9.44 -18.03
C LEU A 41 -1.26 8.91 -18.46
N TYR A 42 -0.30 8.71 -17.54
CA TYR A 42 1.08 8.38 -17.87
C TYR A 42 1.52 7.05 -17.23
N GLY A 43 2.21 6.24 -18.01
CA GLY A 43 2.85 4.99 -17.59
C GLY A 43 3.82 5.17 -16.40
N LEU A 44 3.93 4.21 -15.48
CA LEU A 44 5.03 4.03 -14.54
C LEU A 44 6.05 3.19 -15.25
N LYS A 45 7.28 3.68 -15.37
CA LYS A 45 8.37 2.81 -15.80
C LYS A 45 8.91 2.07 -14.62
N LEU A 46 8.69 0.77 -14.67
CA LEU A 46 9.02 -0.11 -13.57
C LEU A 46 10.51 -0.10 -13.23
N TYR A 47 11.43 -0.26 -14.19
CA TYR A 47 12.85 -0.36 -13.88
C TYR A 47 13.45 0.88 -13.19
N PRO A 48 13.26 2.11 -13.68
CA PRO A 48 13.78 3.29 -12.99
C PRO A 48 13.11 3.52 -11.64
N PHE A 49 11.82 3.18 -11.51
CA PHE A 49 11.13 3.18 -10.23
C PHE A 49 11.75 2.20 -9.23
N LEU A 50 11.95 0.95 -9.62
CA LEU A 50 12.57 -0.08 -8.78
C LEU A 50 14.00 0.26 -8.40
N ARG A 51 14.76 0.88 -9.31
CA ARG A 51 16.11 1.37 -9.01
C ARG A 51 16.08 2.36 -7.85
N LYS A 52 15.16 3.33 -7.88
CA LYS A 52 14.98 4.27 -6.77
C LYS A 52 14.52 3.62 -5.46
N VAL A 53 13.63 2.63 -5.55
CA VAL A 53 13.20 1.86 -4.36
C VAL A 53 14.42 1.16 -3.73
N ARG A 54 15.31 0.59 -4.55
CA ARG A 54 16.55 -0.03 -4.08
C ARG A 54 17.51 1.00 -3.48
N GLU A 55 17.67 2.16 -4.12
CA GLU A 55 18.49 3.26 -3.58
C GLU A 55 18.01 3.68 -2.19
N LEU A 56 16.70 3.89 -2.00
CA LEU A 56 16.13 4.19 -0.68
C LEU A 56 16.39 3.10 0.36
N THR A 57 16.31 1.83 -0.06
CA THR A 57 16.57 0.70 0.83
C THR A 57 18.04 0.64 1.27
N GLN A 58 18.95 1.03 0.37
CA GLN A 58 20.41 1.02 0.61
C GLN A 58 20.89 2.27 1.36
N GLU A 59 20.25 3.42 1.16
CA GLU A 59 20.54 4.67 1.87
C GLU A 59 20.20 4.58 3.36
N GLY A 60 19.54 3.49 3.79
CA GLY A 60 19.58 3.02 5.17
C GLY A 60 18.98 4.02 6.15
N ASP A 61 17.66 4.07 6.21
CA ASP A 61 17.06 4.42 7.50
C ASP A 61 17.44 3.30 8.47
N ASP A 62 18.46 3.57 9.29
CA ASP A 62 18.82 2.75 10.43
C ASP A 62 17.53 2.41 11.17
N VAL A 63 17.30 1.12 11.38
CA VAL A 63 16.17 0.61 12.17
C VAL A 63 16.05 1.39 13.49
N GLY A 64 17.18 1.78 14.06
CA GLY A 64 17.25 2.65 15.25
C GLY A 64 16.52 3.98 15.07
N HIS A 65 16.69 4.68 13.95
CA HIS A 65 16.00 5.95 13.68
C HIS A 65 14.49 5.77 13.53
N VAL A 66 14.05 4.71 12.83
CA VAL A 66 12.61 4.45 12.69
C VAL A 66 11.98 4.15 14.05
N ARG A 67 12.68 3.38 14.88
CA ARG A 67 12.23 3.06 16.23
C ARG A 67 12.12 4.32 17.12
N GLU A 68 13.12 5.19 17.07
CA GLU A 68 13.11 6.46 17.80
C GLU A 68 11.89 7.33 17.44
N ILE A 69 11.57 7.41 16.14
CA ILE A 69 10.38 8.14 15.67
C ILE A 69 9.09 7.50 16.20
N LEU A 70 8.99 6.17 16.20
CA LEU A 70 7.83 5.46 16.71
C LEU A 70 7.65 5.67 18.21
N ASP A 71 8.73 5.65 18.98
CA ASP A 71 8.68 5.92 20.42
C ASP A 71 8.28 7.38 20.71
N ALA A 72 8.72 8.35 19.90
CA ALA A 72 8.28 9.75 20.00
C ALA A 72 6.79 9.92 19.67
N LEU A 73 6.30 9.24 18.63
CA LEU A 73 4.87 9.22 18.28
C LEU A 73 4.03 8.63 19.41
N GLN A 74 4.45 7.52 19.99
CA GLN A 74 3.75 6.89 21.11
C GLN A 74 3.71 7.82 22.34
N ARG A 75 4.84 8.44 22.71
CA ARG A 75 4.87 9.44 23.80
C ARG A 75 3.92 10.60 23.54
N ALA A 76 3.83 11.06 22.30
CA ALA A 76 2.91 12.13 21.94
C ALA A 76 1.44 11.71 22.06
N GLU A 77 1.10 10.49 21.66
CA GLU A 77 -0.25 9.93 21.85
C GLU A 77 -0.60 9.77 23.34
N ASP A 78 0.38 9.41 24.18
CA ASP A 78 0.21 9.24 25.63
C ASP A 78 0.25 10.56 26.43
N GLY A 79 0.56 11.70 25.79
CA GLY A 79 0.67 13.00 26.45
C GLY A 79 1.96 13.19 27.27
N HIS A 80 3.02 12.46 26.93
CA HIS A 80 4.33 12.47 27.59
C HIS A 80 5.45 12.97 26.67
N THR A 81 5.18 13.97 25.84
CA THR A 81 6.15 14.51 24.88
C THR A 81 7.38 15.11 25.55
N LEU A 82 8.55 14.83 24.97
CA LEU A 82 9.83 15.46 25.31
C LEU A 82 10.08 16.69 24.40
N PRO A 83 10.93 17.65 24.81
CA PRO A 83 11.27 18.82 23.99
C PRO A 83 11.81 18.47 22.58
N GLU A 84 12.56 17.38 22.47
CA GLU A 84 13.16 16.89 21.22
C GLU A 84 12.17 16.14 20.30
N ASP A 85 11.04 15.68 20.84
CA ASP A 85 10.10 14.83 20.09
C ASP A 85 9.52 15.54 18.86
N ALA A 86 9.37 16.86 18.91
CA ALA A 86 8.88 17.64 17.77
C ALA A 86 9.78 17.46 16.53
N ALA A 87 11.10 17.60 16.70
CA ALA A 87 12.06 17.47 15.59
C ALA A 87 12.17 16.02 15.09
N ILE A 88 12.01 15.05 15.98
CA ILE A 88 11.97 13.62 15.63
C ILE A 88 10.72 13.31 14.80
N MET A 89 9.55 13.79 15.25
CA MET A 89 8.26 13.56 14.58
C MET A 89 8.12 14.25 13.22
N ASP A 90 8.93 15.27 12.90
CA ASP A 90 8.98 15.84 11.54
C ASP A 90 9.34 14.77 10.48
N ARG A 91 10.00 13.69 10.90
CA ARG A 91 10.37 12.54 10.07
C ARG A 91 9.31 11.42 10.07
N ALA A 92 8.19 11.57 10.77
CA ALA A 92 7.16 10.52 10.90
C ALA A 92 6.54 10.05 9.58
N ASN A 93 6.68 10.84 8.52
CA ASN A 93 6.13 10.52 7.22
C ASN A 93 7.16 10.07 6.17
N ILE A 94 8.44 9.88 6.54
CA ILE A 94 9.46 9.36 5.61
C ILE A 94 8.99 8.03 4.99
N CYS A 95 9.22 7.87 3.69
CA CYS A 95 8.81 6.67 2.99
C CYS A 95 9.73 5.49 3.32
N LEU A 96 9.14 4.42 3.85
CA LEU A 96 9.80 3.16 4.16
C LEU A 96 9.36 2.10 3.13
N PRO A 97 10.19 1.79 2.11
CA PRO A 97 9.87 0.73 1.17
C PRO A 97 10.20 -0.66 1.73
N SER A 98 9.59 -1.69 1.14
CA SER A 98 9.99 -3.08 1.34
C SER A 98 11.46 -3.30 0.97
N ARG A 99 12.20 -4.02 1.80
CA ARG A 99 13.63 -4.32 1.54
C ARG A 99 13.85 -5.28 0.37
N THR A 100 12.87 -6.14 0.13
CA THR A 100 12.89 -7.20 -0.88
C THR A 100 11.70 -7.08 -1.82
N PRO A 101 11.64 -6.03 -2.67
CA PRO A 101 10.58 -5.92 -3.67
C PRO A 101 10.55 -7.18 -4.55
N LYS A 102 9.37 -7.81 -4.70
CA LYS A 102 9.21 -8.99 -5.55
C LYS A 102 8.91 -8.54 -6.97
N VAL A 103 9.80 -8.90 -7.90
CA VAL A 103 9.70 -8.55 -9.32
C VAL A 103 10.20 -9.71 -10.15
N SER A 104 9.37 -10.19 -11.08
CA SER A 104 9.79 -11.20 -12.06
C SER A 104 9.29 -10.82 -13.45
N THR A 105 10.06 -11.19 -14.47
CA THR A 105 9.69 -11.06 -15.88
C THR A 105 9.86 -12.40 -16.58
N ASP A 106 9.10 -12.65 -17.63
CA ASP A 106 9.33 -13.81 -18.49
C ASP A 106 10.51 -13.59 -19.45
N ASP A 107 10.76 -14.58 -20.31
CA ASP A 107 11.82 -14.55 -21.33
C ASP A 107 11.63 -13.44 -22.38
N GLN A 108 10.41 -12.89 -22.49
CA GLN A 108 10.09 -11.78 -23.38
C GLN A 108 10.22 -10.42 -22.68
N GLY A 109 10.59 -10.41 -21.39
CA GLY A 109 10.69 -9.22 -20.57
C GLY A 109 9.34 -8.65 -20.13
N LEU A 110 8.25 -9.40 -20.26
CA LEU A 110 6.93 -9.00 -19.76
C LEU A 110 6.88 -9.21 -18.25
N LEU A 111 6.33 -8.22 -17.54
CA LEU A 111 6.18 -8.27 -16.09
C LEU A 111 5.28 -9.44 -15.69
N GLN A 112 5.81 -10.38 -14.90
CA GLN A 112 5.08 -11.53 -14.39
C GLN A 112 4.65 -11.38 -12.92
N GLU A 113 5.46 -10.76 -12.10
CA GLU A 113 5.10 -10.43 -10.72
C GLU A 113 5.62 -9.06 -10.35
N LEU A 114 4.83 -8.35 -9.55
CA LEU A 114 5.21 -7.11 -8.91
C LEU A 114 4.52 -7.06 -7.56
N ALA A 115 5.30 -6.86 -6.50
CA ALA A 115 4.82 -6.48 -5.18
C ALA A 115 5.90 -5.61 -4.52
N VAL A 116 5.54 -4.35 -4.24
CA VAL A 116 6.39 -3.39 -3.54
C VAL A 116 5.55 -2.67 -2.51
N ALA A 117 5.77 -2.97 -1.24
CA ALA A 117 5.09 -2.30 -0.12
C ALA A 117 5.82 -1.01 0.29
N PHE A 118 5.04 -0.04 0.75
CA PHE A 118 5.48 1.26 1.24
C PHE A 118 4.70 1.62 2.51
N THR A 119 5.39 2.17 3.49
CA THR A 119 4.78 2.71 4.71
C THR A 119 5.58 3.93 5.21
N SER A 120 5.32 4.37 6.43
CA SER A 120 6.09 5.38 7.17
C SER A 120 5.99 5.10 8.67
N PRO A 121 6.81 5.70 9.52
CA PRO A 121 6.66 5.57 10.97
C PRO A 121 5.23 5.89 11.47
N ALA A 122 4.62 7.00 11.02
CA ALA A 122 3.24 7.33 11.35
C ALA A 122 2.23 6.26 10.90
N MET A 123 2.44 5.65 9.73
CA MET A 123 1.56 4.60 9.23
C MET A 123 1.74 3.27 9.99
N ILE A 124 2.99 2.93 10.37
CA ILE A 124 3.28 1.79 11.26
C ILE A 124 2.61 2.02 12.63
N SER A 125 2.69 3.23 13.19
CA SER A 125 2.03 3.59 14.46
C SER A 125 0.52 3.33 14.41
N ASN A 126 -0.14 3.68 13.29
CA ASN A 126 -1.56 3.38 13.10
C ASN A 126 -1.84 1.87 13.09
N TYR A 127 -0.94 1.08 12.53
CA TYR A 127 -1.10 -0.36 12.36
C TYR A 127 -0.87 -1.14 13.65
N VAL A 128 0.18 -0.85 14.40
CA VAL A 128 0.54 -1.65 15.59
C VAL A 128 -0.48 -1.60 16.72
N ASN A 129 -1.32 -0.56 16.75
CA ASN A 129 -2.42 -0.41 17.69
C ASN A 129 -3.78 -0.86 17.11
N ALA A 130 -3.81 -1.38 15.87
CA ALA A 130 -5.03 -1.76 15.20
C ALA A 130 -5.53 -3.14 15.64
N ARG A 131 -6.84 -3.27 15.89
CA ARG A 131 -7.55 -4.56 15.96
C ARG A 131 -8.34 -4.85 14.70
N GLN A 132 -8.58 -3.82 13.90
CA GLN A 132 -9.32 -3.89 12.65
C GLN A 132 -8.58 -3.11 11.57
N ILE A 133 -8.54 -3.68 10.37
CA ILE A 133 -8.03 -3.00 9.18
C ILE A 133 -9.03 -3.04 8.03
N ALA A 134 -8.90 -2.08 7.12
CA ALA A 134 -9.50 -2.12 5.80
C ALA A 134 -8.43 -2.33 4.74
N ILE A 135 -8.74 -3.15 3.73
CA ILE A 135 -7.88 -3.41 2.59
C ILE A 135 -8.67 -3.10 1.32
N ASP A 136 -8.08 -2.31 0.43
CA ASP A 136 -8.72 -1.93 -0.83
C ASP A 136 -7.70 -2.02 -1.97
N CYS A 137 -8.10 -2.62 -3.08
CA CYS A 137 -7.29 -2.65 -4.29
C CYS A 137 -7.93 -1.81 -5.40
N THR A 138 -7.22 -0.76 -5.83
CA THR A 138 -7.73 0.14 -6.86
C THR A 138 -6.96 0.01 -8.18
N PHE A 139 -7.71 -0.31 -9.23
CA PHE A 139 -7.24 -0.34 -10.62
C PHE A 139 -7.26 1.07 -11.22
N ASN A 140 -6.40 1.96 -10.76
CA ASN A 140 -6.42 3.32 -11.30
C ASN A 140 -5.07 3.91 -11.66
N VAL A 141 -4.02 3.11 -11.60
CA VAL A 141 -2.70 3.67 -11.69
C VAL A 141 -1.95 2.84 -12.69
N ILE A 142 -1.81 3.44 -13.87
CA ILE A 142 -0.81 3.15 -14.87
C ILE A 142 -1.26 2.23 -16.00
N ALA A 143 -0.98 2.66 -17.23
CA ALA A 143 -1.04 1.89 -18.46
C ALA A 143 -0.13 0.63 -18.51
N ALA A 144 0.10 -0.07 -17.39
CA ALA A 144 1.11 -1.12 -17.24
C ALA A 144 0.67 -2.33 -16.39
N ASP A 145 -0.62 -2.72 -16.42
CA ASP A 145 -1.12 -3.91 -15.70
C ASP A 145 -0.61 -3.95 -14.25
N CYS A 146 -0.88 -2.88 -13.50
CA CYS A 146 -0.54 -2.71 -12.09
C CYS A 146 -1.77 -2.23 -11.33
N ALA A 147 -1.88 -2.58 -10.04
CA ALA A 147 -2.89 -2.08 -9.13
C ALA A 147 -2.23 -1.47 -7.89
N ILE A 148 -2.94 -0.55 -7.23
CA ILE A 148 -2.53 -0.05 -5.92
C ILE A 148 -3.34 -0.79 -4.86
N LEU A 149 -2.62 -1.50 -3.99
CA LEU A 149 -3.17 -2.04 -2.76
C LEU A 149 -3.01 -0.99 -1.65
N THR A 150 -4.04 -0.79 -0.85
CA THR A 150 -3.98 0.07 0.33
C THR A 150 -4.45 -0.70 1.55
N VAL A 151 -3.82 -0.43 2.69
CA VAL A 151 -4.24 -0.92 4.00
C VAL A 151 -4.41 0.26 4.92
N SER A 152 -5.53 0.30 5.62
CA SER A 152 -5.85 1.33 6.62
C SER A 152 -6.20 0.67 7.94
N ALA A 153 -5.67 1.17 9.04
CA ALA A 153 -6.14 0.83 10.38
C ALA A 153 -7.49 1.52 10.63
N ILE A 154 -8.43 0.78 11.19
CA ILE A 154 -9.72 1.33 11.64
C ILE A 154 -9.65 1.54 13.14
N THR A 155 -9.78 2.80 13.56
CA THR A 155 -9.79 3.17 14.99
C THR A 155 -11.11 2.80 15.66
N ALA A 156 -11.13 2.82 17.00
CA ALA A 156 -12.35 2.53 17.77
C ALA A 156 -13.51 3.50 17.44
N GLU A 157 -13.19 4.72 17.03
CA GLU A 157 -14.15 5.75 16.61
C GLU A 157 -14.63 5.56 15.16
N GLY A 158 -14.14 4.52 14.47
CA GLY A 158 -14.49 4.20 13.08
C GLY A 158 -13.73 5.00 12.04
N SER A 159 -12.70 5.75 12.42
CA SER A 159 -11.86 6.48 11.46
C SER A 159 -10.86 5.55 10.78
N ALA A 160 -10.63 5.75 9.47
CA ALA A 160 -9.63 5.00 8.72
C ALA A 160 -8.32 5.80 8.63
N LYS A 161 -7.25 5.25 9.18
CA LYS A 161 -5.90 5.83 9.14
C LYS A 161 -4.98 4.97 8.25
N PRO A 162 -4.19 5.53 7.34
CA PRO A 162 -3.35 4.75 6.45
C PRO A 162 -2.28 3.97 7.23
N ALA A 163 -2.05 2.71 6.82
CA ALA A 163 -1.08 1.78 7.42
C ALA A 163 -0.05 1.28 6.41
N MET A 164 -0.48 1.02 5.18
CA MET A 164 0.40 0.60 4.09
C MET A 164 -0.20 0.99 2.73
N MET A 165 0.67 1.22 1.76
CA MET A 165 0.34 1.22 0.34
C MET A 165 1.29 0.27 -0.39
N ALA A 166 0.83 -0.46 -1.39
CA ALA A 166 1.70 -1.25 -2.23
C ALA A 166 1.34 -1.09 -3.71
N ILE A 167 2.36 -1.25 -4.56
CA ILE A 167 2.15 -1.44 -6.00
C ILE A 167 2.25 -2.93 -6.27
N VAL A 168 1.18 -3.50 -6.80
CA VAL A 168 1.11 -4.91 -7.18
C VAL A 168 0.87 -5.03 -8.69
N ARG A 169 1.24 -6.16 -9.31
CA ARG A 169 0.93 -6.39 -10.73
C ARG A 169 -0.59 -6.43 -10.95
N SER A 170 -1.28 -7.25 -10.19
CA SER A 170 -2.73 -7.29 -10.27
C SER A 170 -3.28 -7.64 -8.92
N GLU A 171 -4.58 -7.47 -8.79
CA GLU A 171 -5.35 -8.00 -7.67
C GLU A 171 -5.46 -9.53 -7.82
N ASN A 172 -4.33 -10.20 -7.65
CA ASN A 172 -4.25 -11.65 -7.56
C ASN A 172 -3.76 -12.04 -6.16
N GLN A 173 -4.14 -13.23 -5.73
CA GLN A 173 -3.84 -13.72 -4.39
C GLN A 173 -2.34 -13.66 -4.03
N GLU A 174 -1.47 -14.06 -4.96
CA GLU A 174 -0.02 -14.11 -4.70
C GLU A 174 0.58 -12.72 -4.52
N SER A 175 0.27 -11.77 -5.41
CA SER A 175 0.80 -10.41 -5.33
C SER A 175 0.29 -9.65 -4.11
N VAL A 176 -0.99 -9.81 -3.75
CA VAL A 176 -1.55 -9.22 -2.53
C VAL A 176 -0.91 -9.83 -1.29
N ALA A 177 -0.84 -11.17 -1.20
CA ALA A 177 -0.24 -11.84 -0.05
C ALA A 177 1.23 -11.46 0.14
N GLU A 178 1.98 -11.34 -0.97
CA GLU A 178 3.36 -10.88 -0.94
C GLU A 178 3.48 -9.44 -0.41
N ALA A 179 2.64 -8.51 -0.89
CA ALA A 179 2.66 -7.13 -0.42
C ALA A 179 2.34 -7.04 1.09
N LEU A 180 1.40 -7.84 1.59
CA LEU A 180 1.07 -7.90 3.01
C LEU A 180 2.21 -8.51 3.85
N ARG A 181 2.91 -9.54 3.34
CA ARG A 181 4.12 -10.08 4.00
C ARG A 181 5.24 -9.07 4.07
N GLN A 182 5.53 -8.39 2.98
CA GLN A 182 6.52 -7.32 2.95
C GLN A 182 6.18 -6.23 3.97
N PHE A 183 4.89 -5.91 4.15
CA PHE A 183 4.48 -4.98 5.19
C PHE A 183 4.77 -5.50 6.61
N HIS A 184 4.42 -6.76 6.89
CA HIS A 184 4.75 -7.39 8.18
C HIS A 184 6.27 -7.43 8.43
N GLU A 185 7.08 -7.68 7.39
CA GLU A 185 8.54 -7.64 7.45
C GLU A 185 9.05 -6.24 7.78
N ILE A 186 8.50 -5.19 7.17
CA ILE A 186 8.85 -3.81 7.52
C ILE A 186 8.55 -3.55 9.00
N VAL A 187 7.34 -3.87 9.47
CA VAL A 187 6.93 -3.64 10.86
C VAL A 187 7.82 -4.41 11.84
N THR A 188 8.01 -5.71 11.63
CA THR A 188 8.86 -6.54 12.51
C THR A 188 10.32 -6.13 12.48
N SER A 189 10.82 -5.61 11.36
CA SER A 189 12.19 -5.08 11.27
C SER A 189 12.43 -3.86 12.17
N THR A 190 11.37 -3.18 12.63
CA THR A 190 11.46 -2.08 13.62
C THR A 190 11.52 -2.56 15.07
N GLY A 191 11.53 -3.88 15.30
CA GLY A 191 11.47 -4.49 16.64
C GLY A 191 10.08 -4.46 17.27
N LEU A 192 9.04 -4.07 16.53
CA LEU A 192 7.65 -4.13 16.98
C LEU A 192 7.03 -5.50 16.70
N ALA A 193 6.15 -5.93 17.60
CA ALA A 193 5.29 -7.08 17.37
C ALA A 193 4.19 -6.72 16.36
N LEU A 194 3.75 -7.72 15.59
CA LEU A 194 2.57 -7.57 14.75
C LEU A 194 1.31 -7.49 15.63
N PRO A 195 0.34 -6.62 15.29
CA PRO A 195 -0.93 -6.55 16.00
C PRO A 195 -1.75 -7.83 15.80
N ASN A 196 -2.59 -8.15 16.78
CA ASN A 196 -3.63 -9.17 16.61
C ASN A 196 -4.83 -8.59 15.85
N ILE A 197 -4.86 -8.78 14.53
CA ILE A 197 -5.96 -8.32 13.68
C ILE A 197 -7.14 -9.28 13.78
N GLU A 198 -8.21 -8.81 14.42
CA GLU A 198 -9.44 -9.57 14.66
C GLU A 198 -10.43 -9.45 13.50
N ARG A 199 -10.44 -8.29 12.82
CA ARG A 199 -11.39 -8.01 11.74
C ARG A 199 -10.72 -7.33 10.55
N ILE A 200 -11.07 -7.79 9.36
CA ILE A 200 -10.64 -7.21 8.09
C ILE A 200 -11.87 -6.85 7.26
N VAL A 201 -11.90 -5.62 6.77
CA VAL A 201 -12.90 -5.14 5.82
C VAL A 201 -12.23 -5.04 4.46
N GLN A 202 -12.76 -5.66 3.42
CA GLN A 202 -12.17 -5.60 2.08
C GLN A 202 -13.24 -5.41 1.01
N ASP A 203 -12.84 -5.09 -0.22
CA ASP A 203 -13.74 -5.31 -1.35
C ASP A 203 -14.07 -6.82 -1.47
N GLY A 204 -15.20 -7.16 -2.09
CA GLY A 204 -15.72 -8.53 -2.13
C GLY A 204 -14.92 -9.51 -3.03
N SER A 205 -13.64 -9.23 -3.29
CA SER A 205 -12.78 -10.04 -4.14
C SER A 205 -12.31 -11.32 -3.46
N GLU A 206 -12.45 -12.44 -4.19
CA GLU A 206 -11.91 -13.74 -3.79
C GLU A 206 -10.38 -13.70 -3.67
N ALA A 207 -9.69 -12.97 -4.54
CA ALA A 207 -8.23 -12.86 -4.52
C ALA A 207 -7.74 -12.19 -3.24
N LEU A 208 -8.39 -11.11 -2.82
CA LEU A 208 -8.10 -10.43 -1.56
C LEU A 208 -8.44 -11.33 -0.36
N HIS A 209 -9.60 -12.00 -0.37
CA HIS A 209 -10.01 -12.90 0.71
C HIS A 209 -8.99 -14.00 0.97
N ASN A 210 -8.55 -14.68 -0.09
CA ASN A 210 -7.59 -15.78 0.02
C ASN A 210 -6.19 -15.28 0.40
N ALA A 211 -5.78 -14.10 -0.08
CA ALA A 211 -4.52 -13.49 0.32
C ALA A 211 -4.51 -13.13 1.81
N VAL A 212 -5.60 -12.53 2.29
CA VAL A 212 -5.79 -12.16 3.70
C VAL A 212 -5.73 -13.39 4.59
N LYS A 213 -6.51 -14.44 4.29
CA LYS A 213 -6.47 -15.70 5.08
C LYS A 213 -5.07 -16.30 5.14
N ARG A 214 -4.32 -16.22 4.04
CA ARG A 214 -2.96 -16.76 3.95
C ARG A 214 -1.95 -15.98 4.82
N VAL A 215 -2.18 -14.70 5.06
CA VAL A 215 -1.23 -13.83 5.80
C VAL A 215 -1.64 -13.63 7.26
N PHE A 216 -2.93 -13.42 7.53
CA PHE A 216 -3.47 -13.15 8.87
C PHE A 216 -3.99 -14.41 9.57
N GLY A 217 -4.19 -15.51 8.85
CA GLY A 217 -4.73 -16.76 9.39
C GLY A 217 -6.23 -16.91 9.20
N CYS A 218 -6.75 -18.07 9.61
CA CYS A 218 -8.16 -18.45 9.42
C CYS A 218 -9.10 -17.86 10.48
N ASP A 219 -8.56 -17.42 11.62
CA ASP A 219 -9.37 -16.96 12.77
C ASP A 219 -9.82 -15.49 12.62
N THR A 220 -9.26 -14.76 11.65
CA THR A 220 -9.64 -13.37 11.38
C THR A 220 -11.00 -13.28 10.70
N ILE A 221 -11.87 -12.41 11.22
CA ILE A 221 -13.19 -12.15 10.64
C ILE A 221 -13.02 -11.27 9.41
N ILE A 222 -13.30 -11.80 8.22
CA ILE A 222 -13.25 -11.05 6.96
C ILE A 222 -14.68 -10.65 6.57
N THR A 223 -14.86 -9.37 6.24
CA THR A 223 -16.16 -8.80 5.85
C THR A 223 -16.03 -7.96 4.59
N SER A 224 -17.03 -8.04 3.72
CA SER A 224 -17.11 -7.19 2.54
C SER A 224 -17.49 -5.76 2.90
N CYS A 225 -16.84 -4.80 2.25
CA CYS A 225 -17.11 -3.38 2.40
C CYS A 225 -18.52 -3.04 1.92
N PHE A 226 -19.32 -2.44 2.80
CA PHE A 226 -20.69 -2.03 2.50
C PHE A 226 -20.80 -1.18 1.23
N PHE A 227 -19.89 -0.21 1.03
CA PHE A 227 -19.92 0.66 -0.15
C PHE A 227 -19.71 -0.12 -1.46
N HIS A 228 -18.77 -1.06 -1.47
CA HIS A 228 -18.52 -1.90 -2.64
C HIS A 228 -19.68 -2.86 -2.91
N CYS A 229 -20.27 -3.45 -1.86
CA CYS A 229 -21.49 -4.24 -1.98
C CYS A 229 -22.64 -3.41 -2.58
N MET A 230 -22.92 -2.23 -2.03
CA MET A 230 -23.98 -1.35 -2.53
C MET A 230 -23.70 -0.87 -3.97
N GLN A 231 -22.44 -0.64 -4.34
CA GLN A 231 -22.07 -0.29 -5.70
C GLN A 231 -22.30 -1.47 -6.67
N ALA A 232 -21.96 -2.70 -6.26
CA ALA A 232 -22.22 -3.90 -7.03
C ALA A 232 -23.73 -4.13 -7.22
N LEU A 233 -24.52 -4.02 -6.15
CA LEU A 233 -25.98 -4.11 -6.18
C LEU A 233 -26.61 -3.09 -7.13
N LYS A 234 -26.16 -1.84 -7.09
CA LYS A 234 -26.65 -0.79 -8.01
C LYS A 234 -26.30 -1.07 -9.48
N ARG A 235 -25.22 -1.79 -9.76
CA ARG A 235 -24.78 -2.14 -11.12
C ARG A 235 -25.52 -3.36 -11.67
N HIS A 236 -26.05 -4.23 -10.82
CA HIS A 236 -26.83 -5.39 -11.24
C HIS A 236 -28.32 -5.06 -11.29
N LYS A 237 -28.98 -5.39 -12.41
CA LYS A 237 -30.44 -5.31 -12.50
C LYS A 237 -31.05 -6.35 -11.53
N PRO A 238 -32.21 -6.09 -10.90
CA PRO A 238 -32.80 -6.97 -9.89
C PRO A 238 -33.00 -8.43 -10.31
N SER A 239 -33.08 -8.72 -11.61
CA SER A 239 -33.29 -10.06 -12.16
C SER A 239 -32.05 -10.98 -12.18
N GLN A 240 -30.89 -10.51 -11.70
CA GLN A 240 -29.61 -11.25 -11.76
C GLN A 240 -28.91 -11.43 -10.41
N LEU A 241 -29.54 -11.03 -9.30
CA LEU A 241 -28.96 -11.20 -7.98
C LEU A 241 -29.34 -12.56 -7.42
N GLU A 242 -28.49 -13.56 -7.63
CA GLU A 242 -28.47 -14.73 -6.76
C GLU A 242 -28.04 -14.28 -5.35
N LEU A 243 -28.83 -14.64 -4.34
CA LEU A 243 -28.72 -14.22 -2.94
C LEU A 243 -27.46 -14.74 -2.21
N SER A 244 -26.50 -15.34 -2.92
CA SER A 244 -25.30 -15.97 -2.37
C SER A 244 -24.14 -15.01 -2.07
N ILE A 245 -24.31 -13.70 -2.26
CA ILE A 245 -23.28 -12.68 -2.00
C ILE A 245 -23.19 -12.29 -0.52
N TRP A 246 -24.00 -12.90 0.33
CA TRP A 246 -23.98 -12.73 1.77
C TRP A 246 -23.45 -14.03 2.37
N TRP A 247 -22.69 -13.94 3.47
CA TRP A 247 -21.96 -14.99 4.21
C TRP A 247 -20.49 -15.18 3.80
#